data_AF-A0A1G6QT33-F1
#
_entry.id   AF-A0A1G6QT33-F1
#
_cell.length_a   1.000
_cell.length_b   1.000
_cell.length_c   1.000
_cell.angle_alpha   90.00
_cell.angle_beta   90.00
_cell.angle_gamma   90.00
#
_symmetry.space_group_name_H-M   'P 1'
#
loop_
_entity.id
_entity.type
_entity.pdbx_description
1 polymer ?
#
loop_
_entity_poly.entity_id
_entity_poly.type
_entity_poly.pdbx_seq_one_letter_code
_entity_poly.pdbx_strand_id
1 'polypeptide(L)'
;MRLRLVAIAGAALAAAVTALIVAPNATADDLVTHHEFQANCTINHTANDDPIVYPGQPGASHNHTFIGNTDVDAHTTLDSLQQGETTCLVPADRSAYWFPTLLRGDQPILTDWHLVVYYKSGVEDYTTVEPFPPGLRFVAGDMMATEEEFANAPGQVEGYECGESFHNWDIPANCSSWLNIRYQSPSCWDGVNLDSANHKSHMAYPVGGSCPPSHPVAVPMIEFKIHWPVQGDMTDVRLASGGGESWHYDFFNAWEPETLAAMVDHCINGGLQCDSRGYDLYKPDRGQVLDEDYELIR
;
A
#
# COMPACT_ATOMS: atom_id res chain seq x y z
N MET A 1 -47.86 -81.16 -22.11
CA MET A 1 -47.58 -80.25 -20.97
C MET A 1 -46.83 -79.04 -21.52
N ARG A 2 -47.53 -77.96 -21.90
CA ARG A 2 -46.92 -76.71 -22.39
C ARG A 2 -47.15 -75.63 -21.32
N LEU A 3 -46.07 -75.20 -20.69
CA LEU A 3 -46.05 -74.22 -19.60
C LEU A 3 -46.25 -72.81 -20.16
N ARG A 4 -47.16 -72.04 -19.54
CA ARG A 4 -47.38 -70.61 -19.81
C ARG A 4 -46.27 -69.79 -19.17
N LEU A 5 -45.62 -68.89 -19.93
CA LEU A 5 -44.80 -67.81 -19.36
C LEU A 5 -45.73 -66.66 -18.94
N VAL A 6 -45.60 -66.22 -17.68
CA VAL A 6 -46.15 -64.97 -17.17
C VAL A 6 -45.01 -63.96 -17.14
N ALA A 7 -45.17 -62.84 -17.83
CA ALA A 7 -44.26 -61.70 -17.76
C ALA A 7 -44.65 -60.81 -16.57
N ILE A 8 -43.71 -60.55 -15.67
CA ILE A 8 -43.87 -59.57 -14.58
C ILE A 8 -43.16 -58.29 -15.04
N ALA A 9 -43.93 -57.21 -15.21
CA ALA A 9 -43.40 -55.88 -15.45
C ALA A 9 -43.00 -55.25 -14.10
N GLY A 10 -41.71 -55.00 -13.90
CA GLY A 10 -41.21 -54.20 -12.78
C GLY A 10 -41.19 -52.72 -13.16
N ALA A 11 -41.94 -51.90 -12.43
CA ALA A 11 -41.88 -50.44 -12.53
C ALA A 11 -40.73 -49.92 -11.65
N ALA A 12 -39.73 -49.28 -12.26
CA ALA A 12 -38.69 -48.56 -11.54
C ALA A 12 -39.16 -47.12 -11.26
N LEU A 13 -39.35 -46.76 -9.99
CA LEU A 13 -39.49 -45.37 -9.57
C LEU A 13 -38.10 -44.71 -9.58
N ALA A 14 -37.90 -43.70 -10.42
CA ALA A 14 -36.76 -42.79 -10.32
C ALA A 14 -37.07 -41.71 -9.30
N ALA A 15 -36.37 -41.71 -8.16
CA ALA A 15 -36.40 -40.62 -7.20
C ALA A 15 -35.50 -39.48 -7.70
N ALA A 16 -36.09 -38.32 -7.98
CA ALA A 16 -35.34 -37.11 -8.30
C ALA A 16 -34.74 -36.55 -7.00
N VAL A 17 -33.40 -36.60 -6.89
CA VAL A 17 -32.65 -35.94 -5.81
C VAL A 17 -32.36 -34.51 -6.25
N THR A 18 -33.04 -33.54 -5.67
CA THR A 18 -32.72 -32.12 -5.84
C THR A 18 -31.48 -31.81 -5.00
N ALA A 19 -30.34 -31.60 -5.66
CA ALA A 19 -29.13 -31.11 -4.99
C ALA A 19 -29.35 -29.65 -4.60
N LEU A 20 -29.43 -29.38 -3.29
CA LEU A 20 -29.31 -28.03 -2.75
C LEU A 20 -27.87 -27.56 -2.98
N ILE A 21 -27.69 -26.51 -3.79
CA ILE A 21 -26.42 -25.81 -3.89
C ILE A 21 -26.27 -25.00 -2.61
N VAL A 22 -25.53 -25.54 -1.65
CA VAL A 22 -25.04 -24.80 -0.50
C VAL A 22 -23.84 -23.99 -1.00
N ALA A 23 -23.91 -22.67 -0.96
CA ALA A 23 -22.74 -21.82 -1.21
C ALA A 23 -21.67 -22.19 -0.17
N PRO A 24 -20.40 -22.42 -0.57
CA PRO A 24 -19.36 -22.70 0.38
C PRO A 24 -19.16 -21.47 1.28
N ASN A 25 -19.23 -21.67 2.60
CA ASN A 25 -18.71 -20.68 3.54
C ASN A 25 -17.23 -20.49 3.24
N ALA A 26 -16.78 -19.24 3.12
CA ALA A 26 -15.36 -18.92 3.01
C ALA A 26 -14.61 -19.53 4.21
N THR A 27 -13.77 -20.52 3.95
CA THR A 27 -12.83 -21.06 4.92
C THR A 27 -11.48 -20.44 4.62
N ALA A 28 -10.85 -19.81 5.62
CA ALA A 28 -9.45 -19.40 5.53
C ALA A 28 -8.60 -20.63 5.20
N ASP A 29 -7.85 -20.59 4.10
CA ASP A 29 -6.87 -21.61 3.71
C ASP A 29 -5.49 -21.17 4.22
N ASP A 30 -4.72 -22.10 4.78
CA ASP A 30 -3.46 -21.93 5.53
C ASP A 30 -2.26 -21.53 4.65
N LEU A 31 -2.50 -21.14 3.39
CA LEU A 31 -1.48 -20.70 2.45
C LEU A 31 -1.37 -19.17 2.50
N VAL A 32 -0.58 -18.69 3.45
CA VAL A 32 -0.10 -17.30 3.68
C VAL A 32 -0.92 -16.21 2.98
N THR A 33 -1.66 -15.41 3.75
CA THR A 33 -2.39 -14.24 3.26
C THR A 33 -1.89 -12.99 3.96
N HIS A 34 -1.29 -12.07 3.20
CA HIS A 34 -0.77 -10.80 3.72
C HIS A 34 -1.81 -9.68 3.77
N HIS A 35 -3.04 -9.93 3.29
CA HIS A 35 -4.19 -9.00 3.29
C HIS A 35 -3.80 -7.65 2.68
N GLU A 36 -3.29 -7.69 1.45
CA GLU A 36 -2.63 -6.56 0.81
C GLU A 36 -2.83 -6.50 -0.70
N PHE A 37 -2.60 -5.32 -1.27
CA PHE A 37 -2.36 -5.13 -2.69
C PHE A 37 -1.22 -4.13 -2.94
N GLN A 38 -0.70 -4.09 -4.16
CA GLN A 38 0.46 -3.27 -4.54
C GLN A 38 0.06 -2.11 -5.44
N ALA A 39 0.37 -0.88 -5.06
CA ALA A 39 0.48 0.24 -5.98
C ALA A 39 1.94 0.34 -6.45
N ASN A 40 2.19 -0.09 -7.69
CA ASN A 40 3.52 -0.05 -8.30
C ASN A 40 3.63 1.19 -9.18
N CYS A 41 4.52 2.10 -8.81
CA CYS A 41 4.67 3.40 -9.49
C CYS A 41 6.15 3.69 -9.75
N THR A 42 6.43 4.47 -10.79
CA THR A 42 7.81 4.89 -11.11
C THR A 42 8.05 6.33 -10.66
N ILE A 43 9.33 6.71 -10.54
CA ILE A 43 9.71 8.08 -10.24
C ILE A 43 9.34 8.98 -11.43
N ASN A 44 8.66 10.08 -11.13
CA ASN A 44 8.41 11.14 -12.12
C ASN A 44 9.51 12.21 -12.05
N HIS A 45 9.66 12.87 -10.89
CA HIS A 45 10.61 13.96 -10.69
C HIS A 45 11.08 14.08 -9.24
N THR A 46 12.02 14.99 -9.01
CA THR A 46 12.35 15.49 -7.66
C THR A 46 12.17 17.01 -7.59
N ALA A 47 11.75 17.53 -6.45
CA ALA A 47 11.54 18.96 -6.23
C ALA A 47 11.68 19.33 -4.75
N ASN A 48 11.93 20.61 -4.47
CA ASN A 48 11.94 21.16 -3.11
C ASN A 48 10.55 21.66 -2.70
N ASP A 49 9.53 20.86 -3.03
CA ASP A 49 8.13 21.19 -2.79
C ASP A 49 7.51 20.20 -1.81
N ASP A 50 6.52 20.67 -1.05
CA ASP A 50 5.72 19.85 -0.15
C ASP A 50 4.33 20.49 -0.02
N PRO A 51 3.32 19.99 -0.76
CA PRO A 51 1.98 20.58 -0.74
C PRO A 51 1.19 20.28 0.55
N ILE A 52 1.67 19.38 1.43
CA ILE A 52 1.06 19.11 2.74
C ILE A 52 1.63 20.09 3.77
N VAL A 53 2.95 20.11 3.92
CA VAL A 53 3.64 20.88 4.97
C VAL A 53 3.83 22.35 4.59
N TYR A 54 4.06 22.64 3.31
CA TYR A 54 4.30 23.99 2.78
C TYR A 54 3.37 24.34 1.60
N PRO A 55 2.03 24.27 1.78
CA PRO A 55 1.09 24.52 0.71
C PRO A 55 1.24 25.93 0.12
N GLY A 56 1.35 26.01 -1.21
CA GLY A 56 1.53 27.23 -1.98
C GLY A 56 2.90 27.89 -1.84
N GLN A 57 3.91 27.18 -1.34
CA GLN A 57 5.26 27.70 -1.12
C GLN A 57 6.32 26.88 -1.86
N PRO A 58 6.50 27.11 -3.18
CA PRO A 58 7.52 26.41 -3.96
C PRO A 58 8.93 26.60 -3.39
N GLY A 59 9.72 25.54 -3.36
CA GLY A 59 11.10 25.56 -2.89
C GLY A 59 11.28 25.64 -1.36
N ALA A 60 10.19 25.57 -0.59
CA ALA A 60 10.24 25.74 0.86
C ALA A 60 10.65 24.47 1.64
N SER A 61 10.53 23.28 1.04
CA SER A 61 10.94 22.02 1.67
C SER A 61 12.37 21.63 1.29
N HIS A 62 12.87 20.55 1.91
CA HIS A 62 14.01 19.83 1.37
C HIS A 62 13.59 19.06 0.09
N ASN A 63 14.57 18.48 -0.62
CA ASN A 63 14.28 17.78 -1.87
C ASN A 63 13.53 16.47 -1.62
N HIS A 64 12.39 16.30 -2.28
CA HIS A 64 11.60 15.08 -2.27
C HIS A 64 11.65 14.39 -3.63
N THR A 65 11.59 13.07 -3.61
CA THR A 65 11.36 12.23 -4.80
C THR A 65 9.87 11.92 -4.87
N PHE A 66 9.24 12.22 -6.00
CA PHE A 66 7.80 12.04 -6.22
C PHE A 66 7.52 10.84 -7.14
N ILE A 67 6.56 10.00 -6.73
CA ILE A 67 6.01 8.89 -7.52
C ILE A 67 4.47 8.98 -7.56
N GLY A 68 3.87 8.26 -8.51
CA GLY A 68 2.42 8.29 -8.73
C GLY A 68 2.02 9.49 -9.58
N ASN A 69 1.22 10.39 -9.03
CA ASN A 69 0.74 11.55 -9.77
C ASN A 69 1.90 12.37 -10.38
N THR A 70 1.72 12.79 -11.64
CA THR A 70 2.77 13.44 -12.43
C THR A 70 2.80 14.97 -12.28
N ASP A 71 1.74 15.57 -11.74
CA ASP A 71 1.55 17.01 -11.65
C ASP A 71 1.77 17.56 -10.22
N VAL A 72 2.42 16.77 -9.35
CA VAL A 72 2.67 17.17 -7.96
C VAL A 72 3.66 18.33 -7.90
N ASP A 73 3.28 19.38 -7.20
CA ASP A 73 4.06 20.57 -6.89
C ASP A 73 3.53 21.24 -5.61
N ALA A 74 4.12 22.35 -5.18
CA ALA A 74 3.68 23.06 -3.97
C ALA A 74 2.22 23.57 -4.01
N HIS A 75 1.56 23.63 -5.16
CA HIS A 75 0.16 24.09 -5.32
C HIS A 75 -0.83 22.93 -5.45
N THR A 76 -0.39 21.69 -5.27
CA THR A 76 -1.22 20.50 -5.43
C THR A 76 -2.48 20.52 -4.56
N THR A 77 -3.60 20.15 -5.17
CA THR A 77 -4.91 19.99 -4.54
C THR A 77 -5.50 18.64 -4.94
N LEU A 78 -6.56 18.20 -4.26
CA LEU A 78 -7.27 16.98 -4.68
C LEU A 78 -7.76 17.10 -6.13
N ASP A 79 -8.31 18.24 -6.52
CA ASP A 79 -8.83 18.48 -7.86
C ASP A 79 -7.72 18.41 -8.92
N SER A 80 -6.52 18.92 -8.63
CA SER A 80 -5.38 18.83 -9.56
C SER A 80 -4.90 17.39 -9.69
N LEU A 81 -4.80 16.66 -8.58
CA LEU A 81 -4.43 15.24 -8.61
C LEU A 81 -5.44 14.43 -9.43
N GLN A 82 -6.74 14.62 -9.18
CA GLN A 82 -7.80 13.91 -9.89
C GLN A 82 -7.86 14.24 -11.39
N GLN A 83 -7.28 15.34 -11.85
CA GLN A 83 -7.20 15.71 -13.26
C GLN A 83 -5.87 15.34 -13.93
N GLY A 84 -4.86 15.00 -13.12
CA GLY A 84 -3.52 14.68 -13.59
C GLY A 84 -3.35 13.24 -14.05
N GLU A 85 -2.19 12.98 -14.66
CA GLU A 85 -1.76 11.63 -15.05
C GLU A 85 -0.96 10.97 -13.92
N THR A 86 -0.75 9.65 -14.00
CA THR A 86 -0.01 8.87 -13.00
C THR A 86 1.09 8.02 -13.61
N THR A 87 2.16 7.79 -12.86
CA THR A 87 3.21 6.81 -13.17
C THR A 87 2.93 5.43 -12.60
N CYS A 88 1.82 5.27 -11.86
CA CYS A 88 1.38 3.98 -11.34
C CYS A 88 0.85 3.09 -12.47
N LEU A 89 1.00 1.78 -12.32
CA LEU A 89 0.45 0.80 -13.28
C LEU A 89 -1.07 0.91 -13.39
N VAL A 90 -1.75 1.27 -12.30
CA VAL A 90 -3.21 1.44 -12.25
C VAL A 90 -3.56 2.90 -12.58
N PRO A 91 -4.21 3.19 -13.73
CA PRO A 91 -4.52 4.57 -14.13
C PRO A 91 -5.47 5.30 -13.17
N ALA A 92 -6.31 4.52 -12.47
CA ALA A 92 -7.20 5.00 -11.43
C ALA A 92 -6.48 5.42 -10.12
N ASP A 93 -5.20 5.10 -9.94
CA ASP A 93 -4.39 5.64 -8.85
C ASP A 93 -3.73 6.95 -9.25
N ARG A 94 -4.44 8.06 -9.02
CA ARG A 94 -3.89 9.41 -9.21
C ARG A 94 -3.31 10.00 -7.92
N SER A 95 -3.05 9.18 -6.91
CA SER A 95 -2.49 9.64 -5.63
C SER A 95 -1.06 10.10 -5.78
N ALA A 96 -0.64 10.98 -4.88
CA ALA A 96 0.73 11.43 -4.79
C ALA A 96 1.44 10.78 -3.60
N TYR A 97 2.66 10.32 -3.83
CA TYR A 97 3.52 9.69 -2.85
C TYR A 97 4.90 10.34 -2.95
N TRP A 98 5.46 10.81 -1.84
CA TRP A 98 6.81 11.37 -1.86
C TRP A 98 7.56 11.11 -0.57
N PHE A 99 8.88 11.13 -0.68
CA PHE A 99 9.82 10.86 0.40
C PHE A 99 11.12 11.64 0.15
N PRO A 100 11.95 11.88 1.17
CA PRO A 100 13.22 12.59 1.01
C PRO A 100 14.10 11.94 -0.06
N THR A 101 14.60 12.74 -0.99
CA THR A 101 15.47 12.23 -2.05
C THR A 101 16.77 11.70 -1.44
N LEU A 102 17.16 10.48 -1.78
CA LEU A 102 18.47 9.94 -1.46
C LEU A 102 19.52 10.61 -2.35
N LEU A 103 20.58 11.14 -1.73
CA LEU A 103 21.65 11.87 -2.40
C LEU A 103 22.98 11.16 -2.18
N ARG A 104 23.87 11.20 -3.18
CA ARG A 104 25.31 11.04 -2.99
C ARG A 104 25.98 12.40 -3.19
N GLY A 105 26.45 13.01 -2.11
CA GLY A 105 26.79 14.43 -2.09
C GLY A 105 25.55 15.29 -2.37
N ASP A 106 25.51 15.91 -3.56
CA ASP A 106 24.39 16.71 -4.05
C ASP A 106 23.67 16.07 -5.24
N GLN A 107 24.05 14.86 -5.65
CA GLN A 107 23.46 14.17 -6.80
C GLN A 107 22.34 13.21 -6.34
N PRO A 108 21.12 13.35 -6.87
CA PRO A 108 20.04 12.38 -6.64
C PRO A 108 20.41 10.97 -7.08
N ILE A 109 20.11 10.02 -6.22
CA ILE A 109 20.12 8.59 -6.53
C ILE A 109 18.68 8.20 -6.79
N LEU A 110 18.37 7.88 -8.05
CA LEU A 110 17.02 7.51 -8.48
C LEU A 110 17.05 6.09 -9.04
N THR A 111 15.91 5.40 -8.92
CA THR A 111 15.69 4.10 -9.56
C THR A 111 14.91 4.28 -10.85
N ASP A 112 15.20 3.47 -11.85
CA ASP A 112 14.46 3.39 -13.12
C ASP A 112 13.41 2.25 -13.11
N TRP A 113 13.26 1.57 -11.98
CA TRP A 113 12.29 0.51 -11.79
C TRP A 113 11.08 1.00 -10.97
N HIS A 114 10.01 0.21 -10.99
CA HIS A 114 8.86 0.43 -10.11
C HIS A 114 9.28 0.36 -8.64
N LEU A 115 8.84 1.36 -7.88
CA LEU A 115 8.79 1.30 -6.43
C LEU A 115 7.45 0.68 -6.04
N VAL A 116 7.45 -0.03 -4.91
CA VAL A 116 6.27 -0.75 -4.44
C VAL A 116 5.72 -0.04 -3.21
N VAL A 117 4.48 0.42 -3.32
CA VAL A 117 3.68 0.92 -2.22
C VAL A 117 2.65 -0.15 -1.88
N TYR A 118 2.76 -0.77 -0.72
CA TYR A 118 1.78 -1.77 -0.29
C TYR A 118 0.64 -1.10 0.46
N TYR A 119 -0.58 -1.49 0.14
CA TYR A 119 -1.77 -1.23 0.93
C TYR A 119 -2.11 -2.49 1.70
N LYS A 120 -1.95 -2.48 3.02
CA LYS A 120 -2.14 -3.64 3.89
C LYS A 120 -3.23 -3.39 4.93
N SER A 121 -3.74 -4.43 5.59
CA SER A 121 -4.79 -4.24 6.60
C SER A 121 -4.40 -3.32 7.76
N GLY A 122 -3.18 -3.45 8.28
CA GLY A 122 -2.70 -2.68 9.44
C GLY A 122 -3.43 -2.94 10.76
N VAL A 123 -4.48 -3.77 10.77
CA VAL A 123 -5.27 -4.18 11.93
C VAL A 123 -5.49 -5.70 11.89
N GLU A 124 -5.77 -6.30 13.04
CA GLU A 124 -6.05 -7.75 13.17
C GLU A 124 -7.36 -8.14 12.49
N ASP A 125 -8.44 -7.38 12.72
CA ASP A 125 -9.70 -7.56 11.99
C ASP A 125 -9.65 -6.87 10.63
N TYR A 126 -8.91 -7.50 9.72
CA TYR A 126 -8.69 -7.00 8.36
C TYR A 126 -9.98 -6.84 7.55
N THR A 127 -11.12 -7.41 7.98
CA THR A 127 -12.41 -7.30 7.27
C THR A 127 -13.13 -5.97 7.52
N THR A 128 -12.61 -5.17 8.45
CA THR A 128 -13.17 -3.86 8.82
C THR A 128 -12.52 -2.69 8.10
N VAL A 129 -11.53 -2.96 7.25
CA VAL A 129 -10.76 -1.90 6.58
C VAL A 129 -11.63 -1.23 5.52
N GLU A 130 -11.77 0.09 5.65
CA GLU A 130 -12.48 0.95 4.71
C GLU A 130 -11.49 1.63 3.76
N PRO A 131 -11.84 1.86 2.47
CA PRO A 131 -10.97 2.59 1.56
C PRO A 131 -10.73 4.03 2.04
N PHE A 132 -9.54 4.57 1.76
CA PHE A 132 -9.24 5.95 2.11
C PHE A 132 -10.25 6.92 1.45
N PRO A 133 -10.78 7.91 2.19
CA PRO A 133 -11.62 8.94 1.59
C PRO A 133 -10.77 9.81 0.64
N PRO A 134 -11.37 10.33 -0.45
CA PRO A 134 -10.66 11.23 -1.36
C PRO A 134 -10.07 12.43 -0.64
N GLY A 135 -8.79 12.67 -0.88
CA GLY A 135 -8.05 13.79 -0.33
C GLY A 135 -7.54 13.64 1.10
N LEU A 136 -7.72 12.46 1.72
CA LEU A 136 -6.96 12.09 2.92
C LEU A 136 -5.47 12.25 2.63
N ARG A 137 -4.75 12.93 3.52
CA ARG A 137 -3.32 13.14 3.37
C ARG A 137 -2.63 13.17 4.72
N PHE A 138 -1.42 12.63 4.80
CA PHE A 138 -0.66 12.58 6.05
C PHE A 138 0.84 12.42 5.79
N VAL A 139 1.61 12.66 6.86
CA VAL A 139 3.06 12.41 6.90
C VAL A 139 3.35 11.25 7.86
N ALA A 140 3.97 10.18 7.38
CA ALA A 140 4.47 9.07 8.20
C ALA A 140 5.97 9.21 8.46
N GLY A 141 6.44 8.88 9.67
CA GLY A 141 7.85 9.11 10.09
C GLY A 141 8.06 10.49 10.71
N ASP A 142 9.31 10.88 10.94
CA ASP A 142 9.66 12.20 11.50
C ASP A 142 11.06 12.62 11.01
N MET A 143 11.12 13.74 10.31
CA MET A 143 12.39 14.26 9.79
C MET A 143 13.36 14.73 10.88
N MET A 144 12.87 14.94 12.10
CA MET A 144 13.65 15.39 13.24
C MET A 144 13.99 14.26 14.22
N ALA A 145 13.65 13.01 13.88
CA ALA A 145 13.93 11.86 14.73
C ALA A 145 15.43 11.71 14.97
N THR A 146 15.77 11.26 16.17
CA THR A 146 17.06 10.63 16.46
C THR A 146 17.04 9.17 15.97
N GLU A 147 18.22 8.55 15.83
CA GLU A 147 18.32 7.11 15.53
C GLU A 147 17.54 6.25 16.53
N GLU A 148 17.56 6.60 17.83
CA GLU A 148 16.81 5.87 18.86
C GLU A 148 15.29 6.02 18.67
N GLU A 149 14.81 7.22 18.35
CA GLU A 149 13.39 7.43 18.06
C GLU A 149 12.95 6.70 16.80
N PHE A 150 13.77 6.71 15.74
CA PHE A 150 13.50 5.99 14.50
C PHE A 150 13.45 4.48 14.72
N ALA A 151 14.42 3.93 15.46
CA ALA A 151 14.47 2.50 15.81
C ALA A 151 13.26 2.01 16.62
N ASN A 152 12.63 2.90 17.38
CA ASN A 152 11.46 2.60 18.22
C ASN A 152 10.15 3.14 17.64
N ALA A 153 10.17 3.73 16.44
CA ALA A 153 8.99 4.31 15.83
C ALA A 153 7.96 3.21 15.50
N PRO A 154 6.66 3.44 15.68
CA PRO A 154 5.65 2.41 15.45
C PRO A 154 5.53 1.95 13.98
N GLY A 155 6.02 2.76 13.04
CA GLY A 155 6.04 2.43 11.61
C GLY A 155 7.32 1.73 11.13
N GLN A 156 8.32 1.54 12.00
CA GLN A 156 9.56 0.86 11.62
C GLN A 156 9.28 -0.63 11.34
N VAL A 157 10.01 -1.21 10.37
CA VAL A 157 9.90 -2.63 10.04
C VAL A 157 11.23 -3.36 10.26
N GLU A 158 12.23 -3.10 9.40
CA GLU A 158 13.59 -3.65 9.51
C GLU A 158 14.67 -2.55 9.35
N GLY A 159 14.28 -1.27 9.43
CA GLY A 159 15.16 -0.14 9.12
C GLY A 159 15.69 -0.16 7.68
N TYR A 160 16.91 0.34 7.47
CA TYR A 160 17.62 0.24 6.21
C TYR A 160 18.20 -1.17 6.00
N GLU A 161 17.99 -1.70 4.80
CA GLU A 161 18.42 -3.01 4.39
C GLU A 161 19.48 -2.90 3.27
N CYS A 162 20.56 -3.64 3.41
CA CYS A 162 21.57 -3.78 2.38
C CYS A 162 22.09 -5.23 2.29
N GLY A 163 21.58 -5.97 1.30
CA GLY A 163 21.89 -7.39 1.15
C GLY A 163 21.39 -8.18 2.37
N GLU A 164 22.30 -8.80 3.11
CA GLU A 164 21.99 -9.52 4.36
C GLU A 164 22.13 -8.64 5.62
N SER A 165 22.40 -7.33 5.47
CA SER A 165 22.39 -6.37 6.57
C SER A 165 21.01 -5.74 6.70
N PHE A 166 20.40 -5.85 7.87
CA PHE A 166 19.07 -5.34 8.22
C PHE A 166 19.08 -4.83 9.67
N HIS A 167 18.01 -4.18 10.11
CA HIS A 167 17.93 -3.42 11.37
C HIS A 167 18.96 -2.28 11.49
N ASN A 168 19.23 -1.58 10.39
CA ASN A 168 20.06 -0.38 10.43
C ASN A 168 19.15 0.85 10.60
N TRP A 169 19.37 1.64 11.66
CA TRP A 169 18.55 2.82 11.98
C TRP A 169 19.12 4.14 11.45
N ASP A 170 20.24 4.04 10.75
CA ASP A 170 20.81 5.04 9.85
C ASP A 170 21.27 4.31 8.58
N ILE A 171 21.63 5.06 7.53
CA ILE A 171 22.19 4.52 6.29
C ILE A 171 23.52 3.81 6.62
N PRO A 172 23.67 2.51 6.33
CA PRO A 172 24.88 1.77 6.70
C PRO A 172 26.09 2.31 5.95
N ALA A 173 27.22 2.50 6.64
CA ALA A 173 28.45 3.08 6.07
C ALA A 173 29.01 2.34 4.84
N ASN A 174 28.68 1.05 4.68
CA ASN A 174 29.00 0.28 3.50
C ASN A 174 27.85 -0.64 3.14
N CYS A 175 27.55 -0.76 1.85
CA CYS A 175 26.41 -1.50 1.36
C CYS A 175 26.82 -2.52 0.28
N SER A 176 26.59 -3.82 0.49
CA SER A 176 26.99 -4.90 -0.42
C SER A 176 26.03 -5.14 -1.60
N SER A 177 24.86 -4.50 -1.59
CA SER A 177 23.79 -4.62 -2.59
C SER A 177 23.11 -3.25 -2.75
N TRP A 178 21.92 -3.21 -3.35
CA TRP A 178 21.07 -2.02 -3.34
C TRP A 178 20.60 -1.70 -1.92
N LEU A 179 20.51 -0.41 -1.60
CA LEU A 179 19.94 0.08 -0.34
C LEU A 179 18.41 0.01 -0.44
N ASN A 180 17.76 -0.45 0.61
CA ASN A 180 16.30 -0.48 0.71
C ASN A 180 15.84 0.03 2.07
N ILE A 181 14.57 0.42 2.14
CA ILE A 181 13.89 0.73 3.39
C ILE A 181 12.44 0.27 3.31
N ARG A 182 11.90 -0.18 4.45
CA ARG A 182 10.48 -0.41 4.66
C ARG A 182 9.98 0.44 5.82
N TYR A 183 8.90 1.18 5.60
CA TYR A 183 8.28 2.00 6.63
C TYR A 183 6.77 2.07 6.45
N GLN A 184 6.05 1.94 7.56
CA GLN A 184 4.59 1.81 7.62
C GLN A 184 3.93 3.11 8.10
N SER A 185 2.75 3.42 7.56
CA SER A 185 1.89 4.50 8.04
C SER A 185 1.08 4.05 9.25
N PRO A 186 0.43 4.99 9.98
CA PRO A 186 -0.72 4.64 10.78
C PRO A 186 -1.88 4.11 9.90
N SER A 187 -2.77 3.30 10.49
CA SER A 187 -3.89 2.61 9.81
C SER A 187 -5.26 2.88 10.45
N CYS A 188 -5.33 3.82 11.39
CA CYS A 188 -6.57 4.19 12.07
C CYS A 188 -6.85 5.68 11.88
N TRP A 189 -7.97 6.00 11.27
CA TRP A 189 -8.42 7.34 10.97
C TRP A 189 -9.49 7.82 11.98
N ASP A 190 -9.50 9.11 12.29
CA ASP A 190 -10.49 9.73 13.20
C ASP A 190 -11.93 9.75 12.66
N GLY A 191 -12.12 9.43 11.38
CA GLY A 191 -13.43 9.39 10.72
C GLY A 191 -13.96 10.75 10.31
N VAL A 192 -13.18 11.82 10.50
CA VAL A 192 -13.64 13.21 10.31
C VAL A 192 -12.68 14.04 9.47
N ASN A 193 -11.39 14.07 9.81
CA ASN A 193 -10.44 15.03 9.26
C ASN A 193 -9.58 14.39 8.15
N LEU A 194 -9.63 14.95 6.94
CA LEU A 194 -8.77 14.52 5.83
C LEU A 194 -7.31 14.97 5.98
N ASP A 195 -7.06 15.95 6.86
CA ASP A 195 -5.76 16.44 7.26
C ASP A 195 -5.88 17.09 8.66
N SER A 196 -4.79 17.19 9.40
CA SER A 196 -4.73 17.91 10.68
C SER A 196 -3.67 19.00 10.63
N ALA A 197 -3.69 19.94 11.56
CA ALA A 197 -2.73 21.07 11.56
C ALA A 197 -1.25 20.65 11.66
N ASN A 198 -0.98 19.40 12.08
CA ASN A 198 0.36 18.81 12.11
C ASN A 198 0.51 17.64 11.13
N HIS A 199 -0.47 17.43 10.25
CA HIS A 199 -0.51 16.40 9.20
C HIS A 199 -0.38 14.96 9.68
N LYS A 200 -0.61 14.72 10.98
CA LYS A 200 -0.37 13.43 11.65
C LYS A 200 -1.51 13.03 12.58
N SER A 201 -2.01 13.95 13.41
CA SER A 201 -2.89 13.63 14.55
C SER A 201 -4.30 13.17 14.21
N HIS A 202 -4.71 13.23 12.94
CA HIS A 202 -5.98 12.65 12.47
C HIS A 202 -5.83 11.15 12.12
N MET A 203 -4.60 10.63 12.19
CA MET A 203 -4.23 9.23 11.99
C MET A 203 -3.55 8.69 13.25
N ALA A 204 -3.75 7.41 13.55
CA ALA A 204 -3.11 6.72 14.67
C ALA A 204 -2.69 5.30 14.29
N TYR A 205 -1.64 4.82 14.96
CA TYR A 205 -1.24 3.42 14.86
C TYR A 205 -2.18 2.57 15.73
N PRO A 206 -2.46 1.33 15.32
CA PRO A 206 -3.29 0.41 16.10
C PRO A 206 -2.64 0.11 17.46
N VAL A 207 -3.46 -0.13 18.48
CA VAL A 207 -3.02 -0.53 19.81
C VAL A 207 -3.55 -1.93 20.10
N GLY A 208 -2.65 -2.90 20.24
CA GLY A 208 -3.03 -4.30 20.40
C GLY A 208 -3.83 -4.82 19.20
N GLY A 209 -3.41 -4.46 17.99
CA GLY A 209 -4.02 -4.93 16.75
C GLY A 209 -5.34 -4.26 16.35
N SER A 210 -5.87 -3.34 17.16
CA SER A 210 -7.15 -2.67 16.91
C SER A 210 -7.01 -1.15 16.94
N CYS A 211 -7.91 -0.49 16.23
CA CYS A 211 -7.96 0.96 16.24
C CYS A 211 -8.42 1.54 17.59
N PRO A 212 -7.77 2.59 18.11
CA PRO A 212 -8.16 3.20 19.37
C PRO A 212 -9.51 3.93 19.23
N PRO A 213 -10.28 4.12 20.31
CA PRO A 213 -11.58 4.81 20.24
C PRO A 213 -11.53 6.25 19.69
N SER A 214 -10.36 6.91 19.76
CA SER A 214 -10.15 8.23 19.16
C SER A 214 -10.01 8.20 17.63
N HIS A 215 -9.68 7.05 17.06
CA HIS A 215 -9.47 6.83 15.63
C HIS A 215 -10.19 5.57 15.16
N PRO A 216 -11.53 5.55 15.18
CA PRO A 216 -12.29 4.30 15.11
C PRO A 216 -12.36 3.67 13.71
N VAL A 217 -11.95 4.37 12.65
CA VAL A 217 -12.07 3.88 11.27
C VAL A 217 -10.77 3.23 10.85
N ALA A 218 -10.79 1.91 10.66
CA ALA A 218 -9.66 1.19 10.07
C ALA A 218 -9.56 1.53 8.58
N VAL A 219 -8.37 1.93 8.15
CA VAL A 219 -8.04 2.26 6.77
C VAL A 219 -6.73 1.56 6.39
N PRO A 220 -6.38 1.41 5.10
CA PRO A 220 -5.17 0.71 4.72
C PRO A 220 -3.93 1.28 5.42
N MET A 221 -3.03 0.40 5.86
CA MET A 221 -1.67 0.76 6.19
C MET A 221 -0.87 0.85 4.90
N ILE A 222 -0.31 2.02 4.62
CA ILE A 222 0.65 2.17 3.55
C ILE A 222 2.00 1.68 4.06
N GLU A 223 2.64 0.77 3.33
CA GLU A 223 4.04 0.42 3.54
C GLU A 223 4.84 0.80 2.29
N PHE A 224 5.75 1.76 2.45
CA PHE A 224 6.69 2.11 1.41
C PHE A 224 7.83 1.09 1.45
N LYS A 225 8.02 0.36 0.35
CA LYS A 225 9.20 -0.48 0.12
C LYS A 225 10.04 0.15 -0.98
N ILE A 226 10.96 1.02 -0.56
CA ILE A 226 11.75 1.85 -1.46
C ILE A 226 13.13 1.25 -1.61
N HIS A 227 13.65 1.26 -2.84
CA HIS A 227 14.99 0.79 -3.16
C HIS A 227 15.75 1.81 -3.99
N TRP A 228 17.06 1.84 -3.79
CA TRP A 228 17.97 2.68 -4.56
C TRP A 228 19.13 1.86 -5.10
N PRO A 229 19.52 2.05 -6.38
CA PRO A 229 20.62 1.34 -7.01
C PRO A 229 21.99 1.91 -6.57
N VAL A 230 22.23 1.94 -5.26
CA VAL A 230 23.47 2.41 -4.62
C VAL A 230 24.09 1.31 -3.77
N GLN A 231 25.41 1.17 -3.87
CA GLN A 231 26.20 0.14 -3.19
C GLN A 231 27.64 0.65 -2.97
N GLY A 232 28.43 -0.11 -2.21
CA GLY A 232 29.80 0.20 -1.84
C GLY A 232 29.87 1.18 -0.66
N ASP A 233 30.83 2.10 -0.73
CA ASP A 233 31.02 3.15 0.29
C ASP A 233 29.82 4.12 0.29
N MET A 234 29.20 4.27 1.46
CA MET A 234 27.99 5.07 1.67
C MET A 234 28.27 6.35 2.47
N THR A 235 29.53 6.68 2.75
CA THR A 235 29.91 7.82 3.61
C THR A 235 29.34 9.16 3.11
N ASP A 236 29.21 9.34 1.79
CA ASP A 236 28.62 10.54 1.17
C ASP A 236 27.12 10.38 0.83
N VAL A 237 26.48 9.27 1.26
CA VAL A 237 25.07 8.98 0.99
C VAL A 237 24.22 9.43 2.16
N ARG A 238 23.17 10.20 1.88
CA ARG A 238 22.26 10.77 2.88
C ARG A 238 20.88 11.04 2.30
N LEU A 239 19.88 11.23 3.14
CA LEU A 239 18.62 11.81 2.72
C LEU A 239 18.77 13.32 2.52
N ALA A 240 17.95 13.90 1.66
CA ALA A 240 17.86 15.36 1.53
C ALA A 240 17.43 16.04 2.84
N SER A 241 16.71 15.34 3.71
CA SER A 241 16.31 15.75 5.06
C SER A 241 17.41 15.64 6.11
N GLY A 242 18.49 14.87 5.87
CA GLY A 242 19.52 14.62 6.88
C GLY A 242 20.09 13.20 6.83
N GLY A 243 20.39 12.64 7.99
CA GLY A 243 20.78 11.22 8.13
C GLY A 243 19.61 10.28 7.81
N GLY A 244 19.87 8.97 7.84
CA GLY A 244 18.87 7.95 7.55
C GLY A 244 17.69 7.96 8.53
N GLU A 245 17.92 8.33 9.78
CA GLU A 245 16.92 8.45 10.83
C GLU A 245 15.84 9.49 10.51
N SER A 246 16.14 10.46 9.65
CA SER A 246 15.20 11.50 9.21
C SER A 246 14.16 10.99 8.20
N TRP A 247 14.09 9.67 7.97
CA TRP A 247 13.14 9.06 7.05
C TRP A 247 11.70 9.42 7.43
N HIS A 248 10.97 9.83 6.40
CA HIS A 248 9.55 10.01 6.42
C HIS A 248 9.02 9.86 5.00
N TYR A 249 7.71 9.79 4.87
CA TYR A 249 7.06 9.95 3.59
C TYR A 249 5.70 10.59 3.78
N ASP A 250 5.19 11.04 2.66
CA ASP A 250 3.96 11.77 2.55
C ASP A 250 3.07 11.08 1.53
N PHE A 251 1.77 11.15 1.80
CA PHE A 251 0.75 10.57 0.96
C PHE A 251 -0.41 11.54 0.82
N PHE A 252 -0.93 11.68 -0.40
CA PHE A 252 -2.14 12.43 -0.68
C PHE A 252 -3.04 11.58 -1.60
N ASN A 253 -4.10 11.03 -1.01
CA ASN A 253 -5.02 10.12 -1.69
C ASN A 253 -5.81 10.82 -2.79
N ALA A 254 -5.72 10.31 -4.00
CA ALA A 254 -6.55 10.71 -5.13
C ALA A 254 -6.91 9.51 -6.03
N TRP A 255 -6.94 8.30 -5.47
CA TRP A 255 -7.54 7.15 -6.12
C TRP A 255 -8.97 7.43 -6.57
N GLU A 256 -9.37 6.85 -7.70
CA GLU A 256 -10.79 6.76 -8.05
C GLU A 256 -11.53 5.92 -6.98
N PRO A 257 -12.60 6.46 -6.36
CA PRO A 257 -13.22 5.82 -5.18
C PRO A 257 -13.73 4.40 -5.43
N GLU A 258 -14.31 4.15 -6.61
CA GLU A 258 -14.87 2.84 -6.96
C GLU A 258 -13.77 1.77 -7.08
N THR A 259 -12.65 2.13 -7.73
CA THR A 259 -11.53 1.22 -7.91
C THR A 259 -10.83 0.93 -6.59
N LEU A 260 -10.57 1.94 -5.75
CA LEU A 260 -9.95 1.72 -4.44
C LEU A 260 -10.85 0.86 -3.54
N ALA A 261 -12.17 1.12 -3.53
CA ALA A 261 -13.11 0.30 -2.78
C ALA A 261 -13.06 -1.16 -3.22
N ALA A 262 -13.08 -1.42 -4.53
CA ALA A 262 -12.99 -2.77 -5.08
C ALA A 262 -11.66 -3.48 -4.72
N MET A 263 -10.54 -2.76 -4.76
CA MET A 263 -9.22 -3.28 -4.37
C MET A 263 -9.18 -3.63 -2.88
N VAL A 264 -9.69 -2.75 -2.01
CA VAL A 264 -9.76 -3.00 -0.55
C VAL A 264 -10.67 -4.18 -0.24
N ASP A 265 -11.87 -4.21 -0.81
CA ASP A 265 -12.85 -5.26 -0.57
C ASP A 265 -12.35 -6.63 -1.03
N HIS A 266 -11.70 -6.69 -2.21
CA HIS A 266 -11.20 -7.94 -2.76
C HIS A 266 -9.92 -8.41 -2.06
N CYS A 267 -8.93 -7.53 -1.94
CA CYS A 267 -7.58 -7.92 -1.57
C CYS A 267 -7.35 -7.89 -0.06
N ILE A 268 -7.78 -6.82 0.60
CA ILE A 268 -7.60 -6.70 2.05
C ILE A 268 -8.70 -7.49 2.75
N ASN A 269 -9.97 -7.10 2.56
CA ASN A 269 -11.12 -7.72 3.23
C ASN A 269 -11.34 -9.18 2.79
N GLY A 270 -11.00 -9.51 1.53
CA GLY A 270 -11.05 -10.87 1.01
C GLY A 270 -9.88 -11.77 1.41
N GLY A 271 -8.90 -11.21 2.16
CA GLY A 271 -7.78 -11.92 2.74
C GLY A 271 -6.79 -12.45 1.71
N LEU A 272 -6.34 -11.62 0.77
CA LEU A 272 -5.47 -12.02 -0.35
C LEU A 272 -4.12 -11.30 -0.32
N GLN A 273 -3.17 -11.79 -1.11
CA GLN A 273 -1.93 -11.09 -1.42
C GLN A 273 -1.92 -10.73 -2.90
N CYS A 274 -2.47 -9.56 -3.21
CA CYS A 274 -2.68 -9.12 -4.57
C CYS A 274 -1.47 -8.40 -5.17
N ASP A 275 -1.28 -8.59 -6.48
CA ASP A 275 -0.51 -7.67 -7.33
C ASP A 275 -1.31 -6.37 -7.60
N SER A 276 -0.77 -5.51 -8.47
CA SER A 276 -1.43 -4.24 -8.86
C SER A 276 -2.74 -4.39 -9.62
N ARG A 277 -3.09 -5.58 -10.13
CA ARG A 277 -4.40 -5.85 -10.75
C ARG A 277 -5.42 -6.39 -9.76
N GLY A 278 -5.04 -6.53 -8.49
CA GLY A 278 -5.87 -7.20 -7.51
C GLY A 278 -5.88 -8.73 -7.69
N TYR A 279 -4.85 -9.31 -8.32
CA TYR A 279 -4.75 -10.75 -8.54
C TYR A 279 -3.80 -11.40 -7.54
N ASP A 280 -4.24 -12.49 -6.88
CA ASP A 280 -3.41 -13.30 -6.00
C ASP A 280 -2.89 -14.55 -6.74
N LEU A 281 -1.57 -14.59 -6.98
CA LEU A 281 -0.91 -15.70 -7.68
C LEU A 281 -1.08 -17.06 -6.96
N TYR A 282 -1.25 -17.04 -5.64
CA TYR A 282 -1.42 -18.24 -4.83
C TYR A 282 -2.88 -18.67 -4.71
N LYS A 283 -3.84 -17.81 -5.09
CA LYS A 283 -5.29 -18.06 -5.05
C LYS A 283 -5.96 -17.63 -6.36
N PRO A 284 -5.55 -18.19 -7.51
CA PRO A 284 -6.03 -17.76 -8.83
C PRO A 284 -7.54 -17.96 -9.04
N ASP A 285 -8.14 -18.89 -8.30
CA ASP A 285 -9.58 -19.17 -8.32
C ASP A 285 -10.42 -18.03 -7.72
N ARG A 286 -9.79 -17.14 -6.95
CA ARG A 286 -10.45 -15.97 -6.35
C ARG A 286 -10.67 -14.85 -7.35
N GLY A 287 -10.01 -14.87 -8.50
CA GLY A 287 -10.15 -13.87 -9.56
C GLY A 287 -9.18 -12.69 -9.39
N GLN A 288 -9.56 -11.56 -9.99
CA GLN A 288 -8.82 -10.30 -9.94
C GLN A 288 -9.80 -9.12 -9.99
N VAL A 289 -9.34 -7.93 -9.63
CA VAL A 289 -10.16 -6.71 -9.58
C VAL A 289 -10.11 -5.95 -10.91
N LEU A 290 -8.93 -5.88 -11.52
CA LEU A 290 -8.67 -5.11 -12.73
C LEU A 290 -8.35 -6.04 -13.90
N ASP A 291 -8.65 -5.63 -15.13
CA ASP A 291 -8.35 -6.40 -16.34
C ASP A 291 -6.85 -6.30 -16.75
N GLU A 292 -6.53 -6.69 -17.99
CA GLU A 292 -5.15 -6.62 -18.52
C GLU A 292 -4.66 -5.20 -18.79
N ASP A 293 -5.58 -4.25 -18.92
CA ASP A 293 -5.32 -2.82 -19.11
C ASP A 293 -5.38 -2.04 -17.78
N TYR A 294 -5.50 -2.75 -16.64
CA TYR A 294 -5.65 -2.19 -15.29
C TYR A 294 -6.95 -1.38 -15.08
N GLU A 295 -7.98 -1.68 -15.87
CA GLU A 295 -9.31 -1.08 -15.73
C GLU A 295 -10.22 -1.95 -14.84
N LEU A 296 -11.12 -1.32 -14.10
CA LEU A 296 -12.03 -2.01 -13.18
C LEU A 296 -12.96 -2.98 -13.93
N ILE A 297 -12.93 -4.27 -13.58
CA ILE A 297 -13.84 -5.27 -14.14
C ILE A 297 -15.26 -5.03 -13.63
N ARG A 298 -16.22 -4.89 -14.55
CA ARG A 298 -17.64 -4.65 -14.26
C ARG A 298 -18.51 -5.86 -14.54
#